data_AF-A0A948GK74-F1
#
_entry.id   AF-A0A948GK74-F1
#
_cell.length_a   1.000
_cell.length_b   1.000
_cell.length_c   1.000
_cell.angle_alpha   90.00
_cell.angle_beta   90.00
_cell.angle_gamma   90.00
#
_symmetry.space_group_name_H-M   'P 1'
#
loop_
_entity.id
_entity.type
_entity.pdbx_description
1 polymer ?
#
loop_
_entity_poly.entity_id
_entity_poly.type
_entity_poly.pdbx_seq_one_letter_code
_entity_poly.pdbx_strand_id
1 'polypeptide(L)'
;MSCGAACSHVLADTGSAHLASLGEIATTMAHELNQPLMTLSNFALAAKSIASREQQPLLASALDDIVTQAQRASDIVRRIRSLINTRRGTYESCDIHSVLNDALTMLRPELQRQKTHTRMQLTENLPQLRGDPVLLRQVLFNLVQNAMQAMQDLPPAQRVIDIISFRIESSILVQVGDHGPGIPEAMQEKFF
;
A
#
# COMPACT_ATOMS: atom_id res chain seq x y z
N MET A 1 24.53 -26.74 -36.64
CA MET A 1 23.46 -27.23 -35.75
C MET A 1 24.05 -27.53 -34.38
N SER A 2 24.07 -26.56 -33.44
CA SER A 2 24.20 -26.82 -32.00
C SER A 2 24.10 -25.49 -31.23
N CYS A 3 22.89 -24.91 -31.17
CA CYS A 3 22.63 -23.72 -30.34
C CYS A 3 21.20 -23.75 -29.74
N GLY A 4 20.64 -24.95 -29.55
CA GLY A 4 19.26 -25.14 -29.08
C GLY A 4 19.12 -25.71 -27.66
N ALA A 5 20.19 -26.25 -27.06
CA ALA A 5 20.10 -27.00 -25.80
C ALA A 5 20.45 -26.19 -24.54
N ALA A 6 21.13 -25.05 -24.66
CA ALA A 6 21.57 -24.26 -23.51
C ALA A 6 20.49 -23.27 -22.98
N CYS A 7 19.42 -23.01 -23.75
CA CYS A 7 18.39 -22.04 -23.37
C CYS A 7 17.24 -22.64 -22.53
N SER A 8 17.16 -23.97 -22.41
CA SER A 8 16.09 -24.67 -21.70
C SER A 8 16.37 -24.82 -20.19
N HIS A 9 17.64 -24.80 -19.79
CA HIS A 9 18.04 -25.05 -18.40
C HIS A 9 17.94 -23.81 -17.49
N VAL A 10 18.07 -22.60 -18.05
CA VAL A 10 18.02 -21.33 -17.29
C VAL A 10 16.60 -20.92 -16.90
N LEU A 11 15.58 -21.34 -17.65
CA LEU A 11 14.18 -21.02 -17.36
C LEU A 11 13.56 -21.88 -16.23
N ALA A 12 14.16 -23.02 -15.92
CA ALA A 12 13.67 -23.92 -14.86
C ALA A 12 14.15 -23.49 -13.45
N ASP A 13 15.36 -22.93 -13.34
CA ASP A 13 15.94 -22.53 -12.05
C ASP A 13 15.29 -21.28 -11.44
N THR A 14 14.84 -20.33 -12.27
CA THR A 14 14.13 -19.12 -11.81
C THR A 14 12.77 -19.43 -11.19
N GLY A 15 12.08 -20.48 -11.64
CA GLY A 15 10.77 -20.87 -11.10
C GLY A 15 10.86 -21.46 -9.70
N SER A 16 11.90 -22.26 -9.43
CA SER A 16 12.10 -22.90 -8.12
C SER A 16 12.56 -21.90 -7.06
N ALA A 17 13.49 -21.00 -7.41
CA ALA A 17 13.93 -19.92 -6.52
C ALA A 17 12.81 -18.92 -6.20
N HIS A 18 11.95 -18.58 -7.18
CA HIS A 18 10.78 -17.74 -6.98
C HIS A 18 9.76 -18.38 -6.04
N LEU A 19 9.47 -19.69 -6.21
CA LEU A 19 8.56 -20.44 -5.36
C LEU A 19 9.09 -20.63 -3.92
N ALA A 20 10.39 -20.87 -3.77
CA ALA A 20 11.04 -20.98 -2.46
C ALA A 20 10.98 -19.64 -1.70
N SER A 21 11.28 -18.53 -2.38
CA SER A 21 11.18 -17.18 -1.82
C SER A 21 9.72 -16.83 -1.46
N LEU A 22 8.75 -17.22 -2.29
CA LEU A 22 7.32 -17.04 -2.01
C LEU A 22 6.89 -17.83 -0.76
N GLY A 23 7.44 -19.02 -0.54
CA GLY A 23 7.14 -19.86 0.63
C GLY A 23 7.70 -19.31 1.94
N GLU A 24 8.90 -18.74 1.91
CA GLU A 24 9.50 -18.08 3.07
C GLU A 24 8.75 -16.78 3.40
N ILE A 25 8.45 -15.95 2.39
CA ILE A 25 7.65 -14.73 2.54
C ILE A 25 6.23 -15.05 3.04
N ALA A 26 5.57 -16.08 2.51
CA ALA A 26 4.24 -16.50 2.96
C ALA A 26 4.25 -16.90 4.45
N THR A 27 5.33 -17.56 4.90
CA THR A 27 5.50 -17.96 6.30
C THR A 27 5.69 -16.73 7.21
N THR A 28 6.56 -15.80 6.83
CA THR A 28 6.76 -14.53 7.56
C THR A 28 5.47 -13.71 7.60
N MET A 29 4.77 -13.60 6.47
CA MET A 29 3.50 -12.86 6.39
C MET A 29 2.38 -13.52 7.19
N ALA A 30 2.32 -14.86 7.23
CA ALA A 30 1.38 -15.57 8.10
C ALA A 30 1.67 -15.28 9.58
N HIS A 31 2.94 -15.22 9.95
CA HIS A 31 3.34 -14.85 11.30
C HIS A 31 2.95 -13.39 11.62
N GLU A 32 3.26 -12.45 10.73
CA GLU A 32 2.92 -11.03 10.88
C GLU A 32 1.40 -10.80 10.90
N LEU A 33 0.60 -11.60 10.19
CA LEU A 33 -0.86 -11.50 10.17
C LEU A 33 -1.50 -12.09 11.44
N ASN A 34 -0.92 -13.16 11.99
CA ASN A 34 -1.40 -13.75 13.23
C ASN A 34 -1.23 -12.80 14.43
N GLN A 35 -0.19 -11.97 14.44
CA GLN A 35 0.06 -11.01 15.54
C GLN A 35 -1.08 -9.99 15.78
N PRO A 36 -1.55 -9.21 14.79
CA PRO A 36 -2.65 -8.28 14.98
C PRO A 36 -3.97 -9.01 15.23
N LEU A 37 -4.18 -10.22 14.68
CA LEU A 37 -5.38 -11.01 14.98
C LEU A 37 -5.43 -11.48 16.44
N MET A 38 -4.31 -11.96 16.98
CA MET A 38 -4.20 -12.29 18.41
C MET A 38 -4.45 -11.05 19.27
N THR A 39 -3.88 -9.91 18.88
CA THR A 39 -4.06 -8.64 19.60
C THR A 39 -5.52 -8.17 19.56
N LEU A 40 -6.17 -8.27 18.40
CA LEU A 40 -7.60 -7.96 18.22
C LEU A 40 -8.48 -8.84 19.11
N SER A 41 -8.21 -10.14 19.15
CA SER A 41 -8.93 -11.08 20.02
C SER A 41 -8.79 -10.70 21.50
N ASN A 42 -7.57 -10.36 21.93
CA ASN A 42 -7.31 -9.94 23.30
C ASN A 42 -8.05 -8.64 23.68
N PHE A 43 -8.03 -7.63 22.81
CA PHE A 43 -8.76 -6.39 23.06
C PHE A 43 -10.27 -6.57 23.01
N ALA A 44 -10.79 -7.44 22.13
CA ALA A 44 -12.21 -7.78 22.10
C ALA A 44 -12.67 -8.48 23.40
N LEU A 45 -11.84 -9.37 23.95
CA LEU A 45 -12.09 -10.00 25.26
C LEU A 45 -12.07 -8.97 26.40
N ALA A 46 -11.11 -8.04 26.38
CA ALA A 46 -11.03 -6.94 27.35
C ALA A 46 -12.26 -6.01 27.26
N ALA A 47 -12.63 -5.57 26.05
CA ALA A 47 -13.81 -4.77 25.79
C ALA A 47 -15.09 -5.45 26.30
N LYS A 48 -15.24 -6.76 26.05
CA LYS A 48 -16.36 -7.56 26.58
C LYS A 48 -16.42 -7.55 28.11
N SER A 49 -15.27 -7.70 28.78
CA SER A 49 -15.18 -7.67 30.24
C SER A 49 -15.52 -6.28 30.82
N ILE A 50 -15.02 -5.22 30.17
CA ILE A 50 -15.24 -3.82 30.56
C ILE A 50 -16.72 -3.43 30.37
N ALA A 51 -17.34 -3.87 29.26
CA ALA A 51 -18.76 -3.65 28.99
C ALA A 51 -19.66 -4.28 30.06
N SER A 52 -19.31 -5.47 30.57
CA SER A 52 -20.02 -6.13 31.68
C SER A 52 -19.89 -5.40 33.02
N ARG A 53 -19.00 -4.40 33.12
CA ARG A 53 -18.75 -3.58 34.32
C ARG A 53 -19.18 -2.11 34.15
N GLU A 54 -19.85 -1.77 33.04
CA GLU A 54 -20.36 -0.43 32.70
C GLU A 54 -19.30 0.69 32.69
N GLN A 55 -18.02 0.35 32.41
CA GLN A 55 -16.92 1.33 32.37
C GLN A 55 -16.75 1.94 30.96
N GLN A 56 -17.65 2.86 30.60
CA GLN A 56 -17.75 3.44 29.25
C GLN A 56 -16.44 4.02 28.66
N PRO A 57 -15.59 4.77 29.39
CA PRO A 57 -14.36 5.34 28.82
C PRO A 57 -13.31 4.28 28.46
N LEU A 58 -13.19 3.23 29.28
CA LEU A 58 -12.29 2.11 29.01
C LEU A 58 -12.79 1.26 27.83
N LEU A 59 -14.11 1.16 27.66
CA LEU A 59 -14.71 0.42 26.54
C LEU A 59 -14.41 1.12 25.22
N ALA A 60 -14.56 2.45 25.17
CA ALA A 60 -14.24 3.25 23.99
C ALA A 60 -12.76 3.07 23.59
N SER A 61 -11.82 3.18 24.55
CA SER A 61 -10.40 2.95 24.29
C SER A 61 -10.10 1.54 23.76
N ALA A 62 -10.71 0.51 24.35
CA ALA A 62 -10.51 -0.87 23.88
C ALA A 62 -11.07 -1.10 22.47
N LEU A 63 -12.16 -0.42 22.09
CA LEU A 63 -12.70 -0.46 20.74
C LEU A 63 -11.79 0.26 19.73
N ASP A 64 -11.20 1.40 20.09
CA ASP A 64 -10.23 2.11 19.24
C ASP A 64 -8.97 1.25 18.98
N ASP A 65 -8.50 0.52 19.98
CA ASP A 65 -7.39 -0.42 19.82
C ASP A 65 -7.74 -1.58 18.88
N ILE A 66 -8.97 -2.12 18.96
CA ILE A 66 -9.49 -3.14 18.03
C ILE A 66 -9.51 -2.61 16.60
N VAL A 67 -10.04 -1.40 16.38
CA VAL A 67 -10.09 -0.76 15.06
C VAL A 67 -8.69 -0.60 14.49
N THR A 68 -7.74 -0.15 15.31
CA THR A 68 -6.34 0.03 14.90
C THR A 68 -5.69 -1.30 14.49
N GLN A 69 -5.89 -2.38 15.25
CA GLN A 69 -5.33 -3.70 14.90
C GLN A 69 -6.02 -4.34 13.68
N ALA A 70 -7.33 -4.13 13.51
CA ALA A 70 -8.06 -4.58 12.33
C ALA A 70 -7.56 -3.91 11.05
N GLN A 71 -7.22 -2.62 11.13
CA GLN A 71 -6.62 -1.88 10.02
C GLN A 71 -5.24 -2.44 9.67
N ARG A 72 -4.39 -2.69 10.67
CA ARG A 72 -3.06 -3.31 10.47
C ARG A 72 -3.16 -4.70 9.82
N ALA A 73 -4.06 -5.56 10.30
CA ALA A 73 -4.30 -6.86 9.69
C ALA A 73 -4.75 -6.74 8.22
N SER A 74 -5.61 -5.76 7.91
CA SER A 74 -6.07 -5.48 6.56
C SER A 74 -4.94 -5.02 5.63
N ASP A 75 -3.99 -4.23 6.13
CA ASP A 75 -2.79 -3.81 5.38
C ASP A 75 -1.88 -5.01 5.05
N ILE A 76 -1.70 -5.94 6.00
CA ILE A 76 -0.93 -7.17 5.78
C ILE A 76 -1.62 -8.06 4.74
N VAL A 77 -2.95 -8.25 4.82
CA VAL A 77 -3.71 -8.99 3.80
C VAL A 77 -3.58 -8.35 2.42
N ARG A 78 -3.62 -7.01 2.32
CA ARG A 78 -3.38 -6.29 1.06
C ARG A 78 -2.00 -6.58 0.49
N ARG A 79 -0.96 -6.58 1.34
CA ARG A 79 0.42 -6.89 0.96
C ARG A 79 0.57 -8.33 0.47
N ILE A 80 -0.02 -9.30 1.18
CA ILE A 80 -0.07 -10.71 0.76
C ILE A 80 -0.77 -10.85 -0.59
N ARG A 81 -1.94 -10.22 -0.78
CA ARG A 81 -2.65 -10.25 -2.06
C ARG A 81 -1.81 -9.65 -3.18
N SER A 82 -1.04 -8.60 -2.93
CA SER A 82 -0.13 -8.01 -3.93
C SER A 82 0.99 -8.97 -4.35
N LEU A 83 1.50 -9.79 -3.44
CA LEU A 83 2.54 -10.78 -3.71
C LEU A 83 2.00 -12.02 -4.43
N ILE A 84 0.75 -12.40 -4.16
CA ILE A 84 0.10 -13.58 -4.74
C ILE A 84 -0.63 -13.25 -6.07
N ASN A 85 -1.10 -12.02 -6.25
CA ASN A 85 -1.75 -11.58 -7.50
C ASN A 85 -0.74 -11.26 -8.62
N THR A 86 0.16 -12.20 -8.90
CA THR A 86 0.74 -12.36 -10.23
C THR A 86 -0.28 -13.05 -11.16
N ARG A 87 -1.54 -12.60 -11.15
CA ARG A 87 -2.51 -12.92 -12.21
C ARG A 87 -2.41 -11.82 -13.25
N ARG A 88 -2.42 -12.19 -14.53
CA ARG A 88 -2.45 -11.24 -15.66
C ARG A 88 -3.57 -10.23 -15.41
N GLY A 89 -3.21 -9.02 -14.96
CA GLY A 89 -4.17 -7.94 -14.81
C GLY A 89 -4.98 -7.76 -16.09
N THR A 90 -6.23 -7.34 -15.98
CA THR A 90 -7.01 -7.02 -17.19
C THR A 90 -6.50 -5.70 -17.71
N TYR A 91 -5.57 -5.76 -18.67
CA TYR A 91 -5.02 -4.57 -19.32
C TYR A 91 -6.09 -3.95 -20.21
N GLU A 92 -6.73 -2.91 -19.70
CA GLU A 92 -7.72 -2.12 -20.41
C GLU A 92 -7.22 -0.70 -20.68
N SER A 93 -7.93 0.01 -21.56
CA SER A 93 -7.67 1.42 -21.80
C SER A 93 -8.20 2.21 -20.60
N CYS A 94 -7.33 2.93 -19.90
CA CYS A 94 -7.70 3.69 -18.72
C CYS A 94 -7.12 5.11 -18.75
N ASP A 95 -7.82 6.02 -18.07
CA ASP A 95 -7.40 7.39 -17.85
C ASP A 95 -6.71 7.49 -16.48
N ILE A 96 -5.46 7.95 -16.47
CA ILE A 96 -4.67 8.11 -15.24
C ILE A 96 -5.33 9.08 -14.24
N HIS A 97 -6.04 10.10 -14.71
CA HIS A 97 -6.73 11.04 -13.84
C HIS A 97 -7.90 10.38 -13.13
N SER A 98 -8.62 9.48 -13.80
CA SER A 98 -9.66 8.69 -13.16
C SER A 98 -9.08 7.80 -12.05
N VAL A 99 -7.95 7.14 -12.32
CA VAL A 99 -7.28 6.27 -11.34
C VAL A 99 -6.78 7.08 -10.14
N LEU A 100 -6.18 8.25 -10.37
CA LEU A 100 -5.75 9.19 -9.32
C LEU A 100 -6.91 9.67 -8.46
N ASN A 101 -8.01 10.10 -9.09
CA ASN A 101 -9.19 10.57 -8.38
C ASN A 101 -9.83 9.48 -7.53
N ASP A 102 -9.91 8.25 -8.03
CA ASP A 102 -10.44 7.12 -7.27
C ASP A 102 -9.58 6.84 -6.02
N ALA A 103 -8.25 6.82 -6.15
CA ALA A 103 -7.34 6.61 -5.03
C ALA A 103 -7.47 7.72 -3.97
N LEU A 104 -7.50 8.99 -4.39
CA LEU A 104 -7.65 10.14 -3.49
C LEU A 104 -9.02 10.18 -2.81
N THR A 105 -10.08 9.78 -3.52
CA THR A 105 -11.43 9.70 -2.95
C THR A 105 -11.47 8.68 -1.82
N MET A 106 -10.83 7.51 -1.99
CA MET A 106 -10.74 6.49 -0.95
C MET A 106 -9.94 6.95 0.28
N LEU A 107 -8.91 7.78 0.08
CA LEU A 107 -8.04 8.28 1.15
C LEU A 107 -8.55 9.57 1.81
N ARG A 108 -9.58 10.20 1.25
CA ARG A 108 -10.11 11.50 1.72
C ARG A 108 -10.42 11.53 3.23
N PRO A 109 -11.08 10.52 3.84
CA PRO A 109 -11.33 10.54 5.28
C PRO A 109 -10.04 10.58 6.11
N GLU A 110 -9.02 9.85 5.66
CA GLU A 110 -7.74 9.74 6.36
C GLU A 110 -6.90 11.01 6.19
N LEU A 111 -6.86 11.58 4.97
CA LEU A 111 -6.23 12.87 4.69
C LEU A 111 -6.80 13.98 5.59
N GLN A 112 -8.12 13.99 5.76
CA GLN A 112 -8.80 14.93 6.66
C GLN A 112 -8.47 14.67 8.12
N ARG A 113 -8.50 13.41 8.58
CA ARG A 113 -8.18 13.02 9.95
C ARG A 113 -6.75 13.45 10.34
N GLN A 114 -5.79 13.24 9.44
CA GLN A 114 -4.39 13.58 9.67
C GLN A 114 -4.04 15.04 9.33
N LYS A 115 -5.01 15.84 8.85
CA LYS A 115 -4.82 17.23 8.41
C LYS A 115 -3.72 17.37 7.35
N THR A 116 -3.63 16.39 6.45
CA THR A 116 -2.67 16.37 5.34
C THR A 116 -3.32 16.91 4.09
N HIS A 117 -2.64 17.83 3.42
CA HIS A 117 -3.12 18.50 2.21
C HIS A 117 -2.52 17.87 0.96
N THR A 118 -3.29 17.80 -0.11
CA THR A 118 -2.80 17.38 -1.43
C THR A 118 -2.72 18.58 -2.36
N ARG A 119 -1.58 18.77 -3.03
CA ARG A 119 -1.39 19.76 -4.08
C ARG A 119 -1.17 19.02 -5.40
N MET A 120 -2.05 19.29 -6.37
CA MET A 120 -2.08 18.54 -7.62
C MET A 120 -1.68 19.45 -8.78
N GLN A 121 -0.71 19.01 -9.57
CA GLN A 121 -0.28 19.63 -10.82
C GLN A 121 -0.40 18.58 -11.92
N LEU A 122 -1.61 18.42 -12.44
CA LEU A 122 -1.91 17.41 -13.44
C LEU A 122 -1.93 18.02 -14.83
N THR A 123 -1.13 17.46 -15.74
CA THR A 123 -1.17 17.87 -17.16
C THR A 123 -2.50 17.46 -17.76
N GLU A 124 -3.23 18.40 -18.36
CA GLU A 124 -4.48 18.10 -19.06
C GLU A 124 -4.24 17.25 -20.31
N ASN A 125 -5.27 16.51 -20.74
CA ASN A 125 -5.29 15.77 -22.01
C ASN A 125 -4.14 14.76 -22.18
N LEU A 126 -3.74 14.08 -21.10
CA LEU A 126 -2.85 12.93 -21.20
C LEU A 126 -3.50 11.80 -22.02
N PRO A 127 -2.71 11.04 -22.80
CA PRO A 127 -3.25 9.92 -23.57
C PRO A 127 -3.80 8.85 -22.63
N GLN A 128 -4.75 8.05 -23.11
CA GLN A 128 -5.13 6.84 -22.38
C GLN A 128 -3.96 5.87 -22.34
N LEU A 129 -3.82 5.19 -21.20
CA LEU A 129 -2.80 4.16 -21.01
C LEU A 129 -3.45 2.79 -21.02
N ARG A 130 -2.69 1.78 -21.44
CA ARG A 130 -3.12 0.39 -21.35
C ARG A 130 -2.59 -0.20 -20.05
N GLY A 131 -3.47 -0.49 -19.11
CA GLY A 131 -3.10 -0.94 -17.77
C GLY A 131 -4.27 -1.54 -17.01
N ASP A 132 -3.99 -2.09 -15.83
CA ASP A 132 -5.02 -2.53 -14.90
C ASP A 132 -5.31 -1.39 -13.91
N PRO A 133 -6.48 -0.71 -14.00
CA PRO A 133 -6.77 0.44 -13.17
C PRO A 133 -6.93 0.08 -11.69
N VAL A 134 -7.20 -1.18 -11.35
CA VAL A 134 -7.25 -1.64 -9.95
C VAL A 134 -5.84 -1.67 -9.38
N LEU A 135 -4.88 -2.27 -10.11
CA LEU A 135 -3.48 -2.32 -9.68
C LEU A 135 -2.86 -0.92 -9.61
N LEU A 136 -3.10 -0.08 -10.62
CA LEU A 136 -2.59 1.30 -10.62
C LEU A 136 -3.15 2.13 -9.47
N ARG A 137 -4.45 1.99 -9.17
CA ARG A 137 -5.08 2.63 -8.01
C ARG A 137 -4.48 2.15 -6.71
N GLN A 138 -4.15 0.87 -6.60
CA GLN A 138 -3.49 0.31 -5.42
C GLN A 138 -2.08 0.87 -5.23
N VAL A 139 -1.30 0.99 -6.31
CA VAL A 139 0.02 1.64 -6.26
C VAL A 139 -0.13 3.08 -5.75
N LEU A 140 -1.02 3.86 -6.35
CA LEU A 140 -1.25 5.25 -5.95
C LEU A 140 -1.75 5.37 -4.51
N PHE A 141 -2.66 4.49 -4.08
CA PHE A 141 -3.13 4.42 -2.70
C PHE A 141 -1.97 4.20 -1.74
N ASN A 142 -1.11 3.22 -2.02
CA ASN A 142 0.04 2.90 -1.17
C ASN A 142 1.04 4.05 -1.12
N LEU A 143 1.34 4.70 -2.25
CA LEU A 143 2.26 5.83 -2.30
C LEU A 143 1.75 7.00 -1.46
N VAL A 144 0.46 7.34 -1.58
CA VAL A 144 -0.14 8.42 -0.78
C VAL A 144 -0.19 8.04 0.71
N GLN A 145 -0.51 6.79 1.05
CA GLN A 145 -0.50 6.34 2.44
C GLN A 145 0.92 6.40 3.05
N ASN A 146 1.93 5.98 2.30
CA ASN A 146 3.33 6.07 2.71
C ASN A 146 3.77 7.53 2.93
N ALA A 147 3.40 8.42 2.00
CA ALA A 147 3.64 9.86 2.12
C ALA A 147 3.00 10.45 3.39
N MET A 148 1.78 10.04 3.72
CA MET A 148 1.12 10.46 4.97
C MET A 148 1.86 9.97 6.21
N GLN A 149 2.29 8.71 6.23
CA GLN A 149 3.05 8.13 7.33
C GLN A 149 4.40 8.82 7.52
N ALA A 150 5.12 9.14 6.44
CA ALA A 150 6.39 9.84 6.49
C ALA A 150 6.29 11.23 7.13
N MET A 151 5.13 11.88 7.03
CA MET A 151 4.87 13.23 7.56
C MET A 151 4.09 13.24 8.89
N GLN A 152 3.81 12.08 9.49
CA GLN A 152 2.93 11.99 10.66
C GLN A 152 3.41 12.81 11.87
N ASP A 153 4.72 13.01 11.99
CA ASP A 153 5.37 13.74 13.09
C ASP A 153 5.57 15.24 12.79
N LEU A 154 5.29 15.68 11.55
CA LEU A 154 5.37 17.09 11.16
C LEU A 154 4.16 17.88 11.69
N PRO A 155 4.28 19.20 11.90
CA PRO A 155 3.13 20.06 12.14
C PRO A 155 2.12 19.97 10.99
N PRO A 156 0.79 19.97 11.26
CA PRO A 156 -0.24 19.86 10.22
C PRO A 156 -0.07 20.82 9.03
N ALA A 157 0.41 22.05 9.28
CA ALA A 157 0.65 23.05 8.24
C ALA A 157 1.76 22.67 7.24
N GLN A 158 2.62 21.71 7.59
CA GLN A 158 3.74 21.24 6.75
C GLN A 158 3.43 19.91 6.05
N ARG A 159 2.29 19.27 6.37
CA ARG A 159 1.88 17.99 5.79
C ARG A 159 1.26 18.22 4.42
N VAL A 160 2.10 18.20 3.39
CA VAL A 160 1.71 18.42 2.00
C VAL A 160 2.20 17.27 1.14
N ILE A 161 1.29 16.68 0.37
CA ILE A 161 1.59 15.67 -0.66
C ILE A 161 1.46 16.35 -2.02
N ASP A 162 2.56 16.35 -2.78
CA ASP A 162 2.62 16.87 -4.13
C ASP A 162 2.37 15.74 -5.12
N ILE A 163 1.35 15.90 -5.96
CA ILE A 163 1.01 14.93 -7.01
C ILE A 163 1.14 15.61 -8.36
N ILE A 164 2.06 15.11 -9.18
CA ILE A 164 2.35 15.66 -10.50
C ILE A 164 2.13 14.57 -11.55
N SER A 165 1.44 14.91 -12.63
CA SER A 165 1.35 14.02 -13.81
C SER A 165 1.76 14.76 -15.07
N PHE A 166 2.60 14.13 -15.88
CA PHE A 166 2.98 14.65 -17.20
C PHE A 166 3.42 13.52 -18.13
N ARG A 167 3.40 13.82 -19.43
CA ARG A 167 3.86 12.90 -20.45
C ARG A 167 5.37 12.99 -20.60
N ILE A 168 6.03 11.84 -20.64
CA ILE A 168 7.45 11.70 -21.00
C ILE A 168 7.52 10.71 -22.16
N GLU A 169 7.87 11.19 -23.35
CA GLU A 169 7.97 10.38 -24.58
C GLU A 169 6.67 9.58 -24.86
N SER A 170 6.74 8.24 -24.77
CA SER A 170 5.62 7.31 -24.95
C SER A 170 4.93 6.92 -23.64
N SER A 171 5.33 7.52 -22.52
CA SER A 171 4.90 7.15 -21.18
C SER A 171 4.22 8.30 -20.45
N ILE A 172 3.47 7.97 -19.41
CA ILE A 172 2.96 8.94 -18.44
C ILE A 172 3.76 8.75 -17.16
N LEU A 173 4.35 9.83 -16.67
CA LEU A 173 4.94 9.87 -15.35
C LEU A 173 3.91 10.40 -14.36
N VAL A 174 3.77 9.69 -13.23
CA VAL A 174 3.03 10.17 -12.06
C VAL A 174 4.01 10.19 -10.90
N GLN A 175 4.18 11.36 -10.30
CA GLN A 175 5.00 11.57 -9.13
C GLN A 175 4.11 11.82 -7.92
N VAL A 176 4.43 11.16 -6.81
CA VAL A 176 3.86 11.42 -5.49
C VAL A 176 5.04 11.80 -4.59
N GLY A 177 5.13 13.07 -4.20
CA GLY A 177 6.15 13.60 -3.32
C GLY A 177 5.56 13.99 -1.97
N ASP A 178 6.34 13.80 -0.91
CA ASP A 178 6.03 14.26 0.44
C ASP A 178 7.11 15.21 0.96
N HIS A 179 6.80 15.95 2.02
CA HIS A 179 7.73 16.83 2.72
C HIS A 179 8.27 16.21 4.02
N GLY A 180 8.24 14.89 4.12
CA GLY A 180 8.79 14.14 5.25
C GLY A 180 10.31 14.24 5.35
N PRO A 181 10.92 13.57 6.34
CA PRO A 181 12.37 13.64 6.59
C PRO A 181 13.23 12.98 5.49
N GLY A 182 12.60 12.39 4.47
CA GLY A 182 13.28 11.61 3.43
C GLY A 182 13.70 10.23 3.91
N ILE A 183 14.33 9.48 3.01
CA ILE A 183 14.82 8.12 3.28
C ILE A 183 16.33 8.19 3.53
N PRO A 184 16.81 7.82 4.75
CA PRO A 184 18.24 7.68 5.03
C PRO A 184 18.95 6.79 4.01
N GLU A 185 20.14 7.19 3.55
CA GLU A 185 20.92 6.48 2.51
C GLU A 185 21.08 4.97 2.80
N ALA A 186 21.29 4.61 4.06
CA ALA A 186 21.44 3.21 4.49
C ALA A 186 20.20 2.32 4.27
N MET A 187 19.03 2.90 4.00
CA MET A 187 17.80 2.16 3.70
C MET A 187 17.42 2.16 2.22
N GLN A 188 18.11 2.94 1.37
CA GLN A 188 17.73 3.11 -0.03
C GLN A 188 17.91 1.82 -0.85
N GLU A 189 18.92 0.99 -0.56
CA GLU A 189 19.15 -0.30 -1.23
C GLU A 189 18.13 -1.39 -0.87
N LYS A 190 17.28 -1.18 0.16
CA LYS A 190 16.29 -2.16 0.63
C LYS A 190 14.85 -1.79 0.26
N PHE A 191 14.65 -0.68 -0.44
CA PHE A 191 13.35 -0.27 -0.95
C PHE A 191 13.19 -0.78 -2.38
N PHE A 192 12.50 -1.90 -2.58
CA PHE A 192 11.61 -2.30 -3.69
C PHE A 192 11.18 -3.76 -3.49
#